data_AF-A0A8T5HVU9-F1
#
_entry.id   AF-A0A8T5HVU9-F1
#
_cell.length_a   1.000
_cell.length_b   1.000
_cell.length_c   1.000
_cell.angle_alpha   90.00
_cell.angle_beta   90.00
_cell.angle_gamma   90.00
#
_symmetry.space_group_name_H-M   'P 1'
#
loop_
_entity.id
_entity.type
_entity.pdbx_description
1 polymer ?
#
loop_
_entity_poly.entity_id
_entity_poly.type
_entity_poly.pdbx_seq_one_letter_code
_entity_poly.pdbx_strand_id
1 'polypeptide(L)'
;MGDLFKKTRRAIYSLMFMGGVGLAVEHGSKYFEEPQPIPQSAPKVELIGPDYCTPGIEADRYKLKREDTTYRLSMIYDLEIEVIEKYNSGIKDIESILAGGTFCFPPGTLEEKL
;
A
#
# COMPACT_ATOMS: atom_id res chain seq x y z
N MET A 1 27.69 51.59 30.35
CA MET A 1 26.80 50.47 30.70
C MET A 1 27.12 49.29 29.78
N GLY A 2 27.55 48.15 30.35
CA GLY A 2 27.65 46.81 29.73
C GLY A 2 28.83 46.62 28.79
N ASP A 3 29.97 46.01 29.15
CA ASP A 3 30.22 44.82 29.97
C ASP A 3 29.32 43.63 29.63
N LEU A 4 29.63 42.97 28.50
CA LEU A 4 29.75 41.50 28.44
C LEU A 4 30.38 41.02 27.11
N PHE A 5 31.29 41.82 26.53
CA PHE A 5 32.06 41.40 25.36
C PHE A 5 33.33 40.68 25.83
N LYS A 6 33.57 39.51 25.25
CA LYS A 6 34.89 38.90 25.04
C LYS A 6 35.64 38.41 26.28
N LYS A 7 35.38 37.17 26.66
CA LYS A 7 36.32 36.23 27.29
C LYS A 7 35.61 34.87 27.30
N THR A 8 36.12 33.77 26.76
CA THR A 8 37.49 33.29 26.87
C THR A 8 37.73 32.19 25.83
N ARG A 9 38.66 32.41 24.89
CA ARG A 9 39.39 31.36 24.18
C ARG A 9 40.79 31.28 24.79
N ARG A 10 41.36 30.06 24.81
CA ARG A 10 42.73 29.64 25.20
C ARG A 10 42.90 29.15 26.64
N ALA A 11 43.16 27.85 26.75
CA ALA A 11 44.36 27.36 27.41
C ALA A 11 44.74 26.01 26.79
N ILE A 12 45.68 26.06 25.83
CA ILE A 12 46.44 24.90 25.37
C ILE A 12 47.58 24.72 26.38
N TYR A 13 47.63 23.58 27.05
CA TYR A 13 48.81 23.03 27.74
C TYR A 13 48.89 21.58 27.26
N SER A 14 49.73 21.23 26.29
CA SER A 14 51.18 21.06 26.41
C SER A 14 51.56 20.07 27.51
N LEU A 15 51.67 18.78 27.17
CA LEU A 15 52.92 18.01 27.20
C LEU A 15 52.62 16.50 27.04
N MET A 16 53.34 15.90 26.09
CA MET A 16 53.45 14.46 25.88
C MET A 16 53.85 13.75 27.18
N PHE A 17 53.20 12.63 27.50
CA PHE A 17 53.83 11.56 28.27
C PHE A 17 53.36 10.20 27.75
N MET A 18 54.37 9.39 27.44
CA MET A 18 54.32 8.03 26.90
C MET A 18 53.84 7.01 27.93
N GLY A 19 53.31 5.88 27.44
CA GLY A 19 53.10 4.65 28.19
C GLY A 19 51.71 4.55 28.81
N GLY A 20 51.00 3.45 28.77
CA GLY A 20 51.30 2.09 28.34
C GLY A 20 50.16 1.22 28.87
N VAL A 21 49.84 0.17 28.10
CA VAL A 21 49.20 -1.10 28.50
C VAL A 21 47.87 -1.07 29.29
N GLY A 22 46.79 -1.40 28.57
CA GLY A 22 45.94 -2.55 28.88
C GLY A 22 44.84 -2.41 29.94
N LEU A 23 43.58 -2.50 29.51
CA LEU A 23 42.64 -3.53 29.98
C LEU A 23 41.38 -3.51 29.11
N ALA A 24 41.02 -4.69 28.61
CA ALA A 24 39.93 -4.93 27.68
C ALA A 24 38.57 -4.54 28.28
N VAL A 25 37.80 -3.77 27.52
CA VAL A 25 36.33 -3.74 27.66
C VAL A 25 35.80 -4.50 26.46
N GLU A 26 35.32 -5.72 26.70
CA GLU A 26 34.56 -6.49 25.71
C GLU A 26 33.25 -5.74 25.41
N HIS A 27 33.31 -4.82 24.44
CA HIS A 27 32.10 -4.32 23.80
C HIS A 27 31.59 -5.43 22.90
N GLY A 28 30.63 -6.20 23.41
CA GLY A 28 29.77 -7.05 22.61
C GLY A 28 29.03 -6.18 21.60
N SER A 29 29.58 -6.06 20.39
CA SER A 29 28.86 -5.55 19.25
C SER A 29 27.78 -6.57 18.93
N LYS A 30 26.55 -6.30 19.37
CA LYS A 30 25.38 -6.96 18.82
C LYS A 30 25.36 -6.60 17.34
N TYR A 31 25.73 -7.56 16.49
CA TYR A 31 25.57 -7.42 15.05
C TYR A 31 24.09 -7.12 14.79
N PHE A 32 23.81 -5.88 14.43
CA PHE A 32 22.55 -5.50 13.85
C PHE A 32 22.56 -6.10 12.45
N GLU A 33 21.79 -7.16 12.25
CA GLU A 33 21.70 -7.83 10.96
C GLU A 33 21.07 -6.85 9.96
N GLU A 34 21.81 -6.54 8.90
CA GLU A 34 21.36 -5.65 7.84
C GLU A 34 20.10 -6.27 7.20
N PRO A 35 18.96 -5.55 7.12
CA PRO A 35 17.75 -6.08 6.55
C PRO A 35 18.00 -6.52 5.11
N GLN A 36 17.93 -7.83 4.87
CA GLN A 36 18.12 -8.39 3.54
C GLN A 36 17.06 -7.77 2.59
N PRO A 37 17.43 -7.41 1.35
CA PRO A 37 16.46 -6.90 0.39
C PRO A 37 15.39 -7.96 0.12
N ILE A 38 14.13 -7.58 0.31
CA ILE A 38 12.97 -8.46 0.11
C ILE A 38 13.00 -8.94 -1.36
N PRO A 39 12.96 -10.27 -1.63
CA PRO A 39 12.93 -10.78 -3.00
C PRO A 39 11.75 -10.19 -3.76
N GLN A 40 12.02 -9.43 -4.83
CA GLN A 40 11.01 -8.77 -5.65
C GLN A 40 10.21 -9.75 -6.55
N SER A 41 10.36 -11.06 -6.36
CA SER A 41 9.68 -12.12 -7.12
C SER A 41 8.44 -12.67 -6.43
N ALA A 42 7.85 -11.95 -5.47
CA ALA A 42 6.55 -12.34 -4.95
C ALA A 42 5.57 -12.40 -6.14
N PRO A 43 4.91 -13.55 -6.40
CA PRO A 43 3.90 -13.60 -7.44
C PRO A 43 2.90 -12.50 -7.12
N LYS A 44 2.56 -11.67 -8.11
CA LYS A 44 1.41 -10.76 -8.00
C LYS A 44 0.23 -11.67 -7.70
N VAL A 45 -0.14 -11.78 -6.42
CA VAL A 45 -1.33 -12.52 -6.01
C VAL A 45 -2.47 -11.70 -6.57
N GLU A 46 -2.82 -11.99 -7.81
CA GLU A 46 -4.05 -11.53 -8.41
C GLU A 46 -5.12 -12.08 -7.48
N LEU A 47 -5.78 -11.20 -6.74
CA LEU A 47 -6.88 -11.58 -5.88
C LEU A 47 -7.95 -12.16 -6.80
N ILE A 48 -7.98 -13.48 -6.93
CA ILE A 48 -9.02 -14.18 -7.67
C ILE A 48 -10.28 -14.06 -6.80
N GLY A 49 -11.03 -12.98 -6.99
CA GLY A 49 -12.32 -12.79 -6.34
C GLY A 49 -13.43 -13.57 -7.05
N PRO A 50 -14.62 -13.64 -6.44
CA PRO A 50 -15.76 -14.34 -7.01
C PRO A 50 -16.22 -13.73 -8.34
N ASP A 51 -16.88 -14.55 -9.15
CA ASP A 51 -17.55 -14.13 -10.37
C ASP A 51 -19.02 -13.85 -10.05
N TYR A 52 -19.44 -12.60 -10.17
CA TYR A 52 -20.79 -12.17 -9.83
C TYR A 52 -21.76 -12.21 -11.02
N CYS A 53 -21.22 -12.40 -12.23
CA CYS A 53 -21.98 -12.28 -13.46
C CYS A 53 -23.12 -13.30 -13.56
N THR A 54 -24.27 -12.85 -14.04
CA THR A 54 -25.39 -13.74 -14.37
C THR A 54 -24.99 -14.69 -15.51
N PRO A 55 -25.15 -16.01 -15.36
CA PRO A 55 -24.82 -16.95 -16.43
C PRO A 55 -25.76 -16.82 -17.64
N GLY A 56 -25.21 -17.00 -18.84
CA GLY A 56 -26.01 -17.10 -20.07
C GLY A 56 -26.48 -15.78 -20.66
N ILE A 57 -26.06 -14.64 -20.12
CA ILE A 57 -26.26 -13.32 -20.72
C ILE A 57 -24.93 -12.75 -21.20
N GLU A 58 -24.97 -12.01 -22.30
CA GLU A 58 -23.83 -11.24 -22.79
C GLU A 58 -23.62 -10.01 -21.91
N ALA A 59 -22.39 -9.72 -21.50
CA ALA A 59 -22.08 -8.65 -20.56
C ALA A 59 -20.62 -8.20 -20.66
N ASP A 60 -20.40 -6.91 -20.39
CA ASP A 60 -19.06 -6.35 -20.23
C ASP A 60 -18.51 -6.73 -18.85
N ARG A 61 -17.29 -7.26 -18.80
CA ARG A 61 -16.69 -7.79 -17.56
C ARG A 61 -15.73 -6.78 -16.94
N TYR A 62 -16.07 -6.31 -15.75
CA TYR A 62 -15.28 -5.36 -14.97
C TYR A 62 -14.62 -6.03 -13.77
N LYS A 63 -13.33 -5.73 -13.54
CA LYS A 63 -12.61 -6.21 -12.34
C LYS A 63 -12.72 -5.21 -11.20
N LEU A 64 -13.33 -5.64 -10.11
CA LEU A 64 -13.57 -4.82 -8.93
C LEU A 64 -12.28 -4.39 -8.25
N LYS A 65 -12.19 -3.11 -7.93
CA LYS A 65 -11.10 -2.50 -7.16
C LYS A 65 -11.52 -2.38 -5.70
N ARG A 66 -10.57 -2.11 -4.81
CA ARG A 66 -10.81 -2.03 -3.35
C ARG A 66 -11.86 -1.00 -2.92
N GLU A 67 -12.04 0.06 -3.70
CA GLU A 67 -12.95 1.15 -3.38
C GLU A 67 -14.27 1.07 -4.14
N ASP A 68 -14.45 0.04 -4.96
CA ASP A 68 -15.67 -0.10 -5.72
C ASP A 68 -16.79 -0.57 -4.81
N THR A 69 -17.92 0.11 -4.92
CA THR A 69 -19.20 -0.27 -4.34
C THR A 69 -20.22 -0.29 -5.45
N THR A 70 -21.28 -1.09 -5.30
CA THR A 70 -22.34 -1.18 -6.30
C THR A 70 -22.96 0.19 -6.59
N TYR A 71 -23.20 0.99 -5.55
CA TYR A 71 -23.72 2.34 -5.69
C TYR A 71 -22.77 3.29 -6.44
N ARG A 72 -21.45 3.22 -6.17
CA ARG A 72 -20.49 4.08 -6.88
C ARG A 72 -20.41 3.71 -8.36
N LEU A 73 -20.44 2.40 -8.65
CA LEU A 73 -20.45 1.90 -10.02
C LEU A 73 -21.73 2.29 -10.76
N SER A 74 -22.90 2.20 -10.11
CA SER A 74 -24.17 2.63 -10.70
C SER A 74 -24.15 4.11 -11.09
N MET A 75 -23.56 4.95 -10.25
CA MET A 75 -23.40 6.38 -10.53
C MET A 75 -22.42 6.67 -11.67
N ILE A 76 -21.27 5.98 -11.71
CA ILE A 76 -20.23 6.20 -12.74
C ILE A 76 -20.74 5.85 -14.13
N TYR A 77 -21.47 4.73 -14.23
CA TYR A 77 -21.97 4.19 -15.48
C TYR A 77 -23.43 4.57 -15.77
N ASP A 78 -24.05 5.42 -14.93
CA ASP A 78 -25.43 5.89 -15.07
C ASP A 78 -26.45 4.74 -15.25
N LEU A 79 -26.35 3.74 -14.36
CA LEU A 79 -27.19 2.55 -14.36
C LEU A 79 -28.14 2.53 -13.16
N GLU A 80 -29.37 2.08 -13.39
CA GLU A 80 -30.30 1.75 -12.31
C GLU A 80 -29.83 0.48 -11.57
N ILE A 81 -30.14 0.40 -10.26
CA ILE A 81 -29.75 -0.75 -9.43
C ILE A 81 -30.38 -2.05 -9.94
N GLU A 82 -31.62 -2.02 -10.43
CA GLU A 82 -32.28 -3.20 -11.00
C GLU A 82 -31.54 -3.74 -12.23
N VAL A 83 -30.99 -2.85 -13.07
CA VAL A 83 -30.16 -3.25 -14.20
C VAL A 83 -28.89 -3.92 -13.69
N ILE A 84 -28.24 -3.36 -12.68
CA ILE A 84 -27.06 -3.97 -12.08
C ILE A 84 -27.38 -5.38 -11.52
N GLU A 85 -28.46 -5.53 -10.78
CA GLU A 85 -28.87 -6.82 -10.20
C GLU A 85 -29.12 -7.88 -11.28
N LYS A 86 -29.78 -7.49 -12.38
CA LYS A 86 -30.01 -8.37 -13.54
C LYS A 86 -28.72 -8.94 -14.10
N TYR A 87 -27.65 -8.14 -14.18
CA TYR A 87 -26.36 -8.58 -14.72
C TYR A 87 -25.46 -9.29 -13.71
N ASN A 88 -25.82 -9.28 -12.42
CA ASN A 88 -24.99 -9.77 -11.33
C ASN A 88 -25.73 -10.72 -10.38
N SER A 89 -26.39 -11.77 -10.90
CA SER A 89 -27.15 -12.72 -10.10
C SER A 89 -26.31 -13.56 -9.12
N GLY A 90 -24.98 -13.51 -9.23
CA GLY A 90 -24.07 -14.12 -8.26
C GLY A 90 -23.93 -13.32 -6.97
N ILE A 91 -24.41 -12.08 -6.94
CA ILE A 91 -24.41 -11.25 -5.73
C ILE A 91 -25.54 -11.72 -4.80
N LYS A 92 -25.18 -12.06 -3.57
CA LYS A 92 -26.15 -12.44 -2.53
C LYS A 92 -26.70 -11.24 -1.78
N ASP A 93 -25.90 -10.19 -1.67
CA ASP A 93 -26.23 -8.93 -1.02
C ASP A 93 -25.56 -7.82 -1.84
N ILE A 94 -26.38 -6.92 -2.37
CA ILE A 94 -25.98 -5.90 -3.35
C ILE A 94 -24.96 -4.91 -2.79
N GLU A 95 -24.87 -4.78 -1.47
CA GLU A 95 -23.92 -3.90 -0.79
C GLU A 95 -22.56 -4.57 -0.53
N SER A 96 -22.44 -5.89 -0.72
CA SER A 96 -21.24 -6.67 -0.39
C SER A 96 -20.57 -7.30 -1.61
N ILE A 97 -19.75 -6.49 -2.28
CA ILE A 97 -18.86 -6.93 -3.37
C ILE A 97 -17.39 -6.93 -2.93
N LEU A 98 -16.61 -7.88 -3.47
CA LEU A 98 -15.22 -8.07 -3.09
C LEU A 98 -14.25 -7.62 -4.19
N ALA A 99 -13.22 -6.89 -3.79
CA ALA A 99 -12.11 -6.52 -4.67
C ALA A 99 -11.48 -7.77 -5.33
N GLY A 100 -11.11 -7.66 -6.59
CA GLY A 100 -10.63 -8.77 -7.42
C GLY A 100 -11.74 -9.64 -8.01
N GLY A 101 -12.98 -9.49 -7.52
CA GLY A 101 -14.15 -10.11 -8.12
C GLY A 101 -14.43 -9.59 -9.52
N THR A 102 -15.17 -10.36 -10.30
CA THR A 102 -15.70 -9.94 -11.60
C THR A 102 -17.14 -9.47 -11.44
N PHE A 103 -17.41 -8.25 -11.89
CA PHE A 103 -18.71 -7.61 -11.92
C PHE A 103 -19.11 -7.37 -13.37
N CYS A 104 -20.37 -7.53 -13.71
CA CYS A 104 -20.85 -7.47 -15.08
C CYS A 104 -21.75 -6.24 -15.32
N PHE A 105 -21.59 -5.61 -16.48
CA PHE A 105 -22.40 -4.51 -16.96
C PHE A 105 -23.10 -4.89 -18.28
N PRO A 106 -24.15 -4.16 -18.69
CA PRO A 106 -24.70 -4.31 -20.03
C PRO A 106 -23.63 -4.18 -21.12
N PRO A 107 -23.75 -4.90 -22.25
CA PRO A 107 -22.79 -4.80 -23.35
C PRO A 107 -22.61 -3.36 -23.84
N GLY A 108 -21.36 -2.95 -24.06
CA GLY A 108 -20.98 -1.61 -24.52
C GLY A 108 -20.87 -0.54 -23.43
N THR A 109 -21.27 -0.84 -22.19
CA THR A 109 -21.19 0.11 -21.06
C THR A 109 -19.76 0.57 -20.79
N LEU A 110 -18.78 -0.33 -20.90
CA LEU A 110 -17.39 0.00 -20.58
C LEU A 110 -16.70 0.79 -21.71
N GLU A 111 -17.14 0.61 -22.95
CA GLU A 111 -16.55 1.30 -24.12
C GLU A 111 -16.95 2.77 -24.17
N GLU A 112 -18.18 3.11 -23.75
CA GLU A 112 -18.69 4.49 -23.73
C GLU A 112 -17.95 5.43 -22.75
N LYS A 113 -17.14 4.87 -21.83
CA LYS A 113 -16.44 5.62 -20.79
C LYS A 113 -14.91 5.62 -20.94
N LEU A 114 -14.37 5.04 -22.03
CA LEU A 114 -12.96 5.09 -22.41
C LEU A 114 -12.68 6.27 -23.36
#